data_AF-A0A3R7ERM5-F1
#
_entry.id   AF-A0A3R7ERM5-F1
#
_cell.length_a   1.000
_cell.length_b   1.000
_cell.length_c   1.000
_cell.angle_alpha   90.00
_cell.angle_beta   90.00
_cell.angle_gamma   90.00
#
_symmetry.space_group_name_H-M   'P 1'
#
loop_
_entity.id
_entity.type
_entity.pdbx_description
1 polymer ?
#
loop_
_entity_poly.entity_id
_entity_poly.type
_entity_poly.pdbx_seq_one_letter_code
_entity_poly.pdbx_strand_id
1 'polypeptide(L)' 'MEVADGFPGLVPVRDSKMPHGPTLTFEDGSWTAFIAELKAGGHRV' A
#
# COMPACT_ATOMS: atom_id res chain seq x y z
N MET A 1 10.83 0.64 -1.59
CA MET A 1 9.36 0.60 -1.60
C MET A 1 8.87 2.02 -1.69
N GLU A 2 7.95 2.28 -2.60
CA GLU A 2 7.33 3.58 -2.85
C GLU A 2 5.82 3.41 -2.96
N VAL A 3 5.06 4.44 -2.54
CA VAL A 3 3.60 4.51 -2.64
C VAL A 3 3.26 5.72 -3.50
N ALA A 4 2.34 5.57 -4.46
CA ALA A 4 1.99 6.63 -5.39
C ALA A 4 0.70 7.37 -4.97
N ASP A 5 0.73 8.69 -5.07
CA ASP A 5 -0.44 9.56 -4.84
C ASP A 5 -1.18 9.85 -6.16
N GLY A 6 -2.39 10.43 -6.06
CA GLY A 6 -3.13 10.93 -7.22
C GLY A 6 -3.91 9.88 -8.01
N PHE A 7 -4.10 8.68 -7.46
CA PHE A 7 -4.93 7.62 -8.04
C PHE A 7 -6.24 7.49 -7.23
N PRO A 8 -7.37 8.04 -7.72
CA PRO A 8 -8.63 7.99 -6.97
C PRO A 8 -9.06 6.55 -6.66
N GLY A 9 -9.34 6.26 -5.40
CA GLY A 9 -9.81 4.95 -4.93
C GLY A 9 -8.76 3.83 -4.88
N LEU A 10 -7.52 4.10 -5.31
CA LEU A 10 -6.46 3.10 -5.40
C LEU A 10 -5.18 3.58 -4.72
N VAL A 11 -4.44 2.63 -4.16
CA VAL A 11 -3.12 2.85 -3.57
C VAL A 11 -2.11 1.94 -4.28
N PRO A 12 -1.41 2.45 -5.31
CA PRO A 12 -0.35 1.72 -5.98
C PRO A 12 0.94 1.71 -5.14
N VAL A 13 1.52 0.53 -4.96
CA VAL A 13 2.77 0.27 -4.24
C VAL A 13 3.76 -0.39 -5.19
N ARG A 14 4.96 0.17 -5.30
CA ARG A 14 6.01 -0.36 -6.17
C ARG A 14 7.30 -0.64 -5.42
N ASP A 15 8.10 -1.54 -5.98
CA ASP A 15 9.49 -1.68 -5.59
C ASP A 15 10.32 -0.57 -6.24
N SER A 16 10.86 0.33 -5.41
CA SER A 16 11.73 1.42 -5.84
C SER A 16 13.02 0.92 -6.50
N LYS A 17 13.45 -0.32 -6.19
CA LYS A 17 14.66 -0.93 -6.76
C LYS A 17 14.42 -1.62 -8.09
N MET A 18 13.17 -1.83 -8.48
CA MET A 18 12.79 -2.32 -9.80
C MET A 18 11.77 -1.37 -10.44
N PRO A 19 12.21 -0.18 -10.93
CA PRO A 19 11.31 0.85 -11.44
C PRO A 19 10.44 0.38 -12.63
N HIS A 20 10.88 -0.63 -13.37
CA HIS A 20 10.13 -1.21 -14.50
C HIS A 20 9.42 -2.52 -14.14
N GLY A 21 9.44 -2.92 -12.87
CA GLY A 21 8.75 -4.09 -12.37
C GLY A 21 7.24 -3.88 -12.19
N PRO A 22 6.51 -4.95 -11.85
CA PRO A 22 5.07 -4.87 -11.59
C PRO A 22 4.76 -3.97 -10.38
N THR A 23 3.57 -3.36 -10.41
CA THR A 23 3.02 -2.57 -9.30
C THR A 23 1.92 -3.37 -8.62
N LEU A 24 1.91 -3.39 -7.28
CA LEU A 24 0.82 -3.94 -6.49
C LEU A 24 -0.20 -2.83 -6.22
N THR A 25 -1.49 -3.09 -6.43
CA THR A 25 -2.54 -2.08 -6.25
C THR A 25 -3.54 -2.55 -5.21
N PHE A 26 -3.86 -1.67 -4.27
CA PHE A 26 -4.90 -1.88 -3.27
C PHE A 26 -6.04 -0.91 -3.49
N GLU A 27 -7.25 -1.27 -3.08
CA GLU A 27 -8.32 -0.31 -2.84
C GLU A 27 -7.99 0.58 -1.63
N ASP A 28 -8.44 1.83 -1.65
CA ASP A 28 -8.20 2.81 -0.58
C ASP A 28 -8.67 2.35 0.81
N GLY A 29 -9.84 1.71 0.89
CA GLY A 29 -10.41 1.18 2.12
C GLY A 29 -9.58 0.04 2.68
N SER A 30 -9.07 -0.85 1.81
CA SER A 30 -8.22 -1.98 2.21
C SER A 30 -6.87 -1.49 2.74
N TRP A 31 -6.25 -0.51 2.08
CA TRP A 31 -4.99 0.10 2.56
C TRP A 31 -5.19 0.83 3.90
N THR A 32 -6.31 1.55 4.04
CA THR A 32 -6.65 2.25 5.29
C THR A 32 -6.83 1.27 6.45
N ALA A 33 -7.56 0.17 6.23
CA ALA A 33 -7.77 -0.87 7.23
C ALA A 33 -6.44 -1.51 7.66
N PHE A 34 -5.58 -1.84 6.68
CA PHE A 34 -4.24 -2.38 6.94
C PHE A 34 -3.41 -1.47 7.85
N ILE A 35 -3.34 -0.17 7.53
CA ILE A 35 -2.59 0.80 8.35
C ILE A 35 -3.21 0.98 9.74
N ALA A 36 -4.54 0.93 9.85
CA ALA A 36 -5.23 1.00 11.14
C ALA A 36 -4.88 -0.20 12.03
N GLU A 37 -4.86 -1.41 11.47
CA GLU A 37 -4.46 -2.64 12.19
C GLU A 37 -3.00 -2.58 12.65
N LEU A 38 -2.09 -2.11 11.78
CA LEU A 38 -0.69 -1.90 12.15
C LEU A 38 -0.55 -0.95 13.34
N LYS A 39 -1.27 0.17 13.32
CA LYS A 39 -1.27 1.17 14.42
C LYS A 39 -1.86 0.63 15.71
N ALA A 40 -2.87 -0.23 15.63
CA ALA A 40 -3.48 -0.88 16.78
C ALA A 40 -2.57 -1.95 17.42
N GLY A 41 -1.41 -2.27 16.82
CA GLY A 41 -0.56 -3.37 17.26
C GLY A 41 -1.19 -4.74 16.99
N GLY A 42 -2.17 -4.81 16.08
CA GLY A 42 -2.88 -6.03 15.70
C GLY A 42 -2.03 -6.98 14.86
N HIS A 43 -0.96 -6.48 14.23
CA HIS A 43 0.00 -7.32 13.51
C HIS A 43 0.86 -8.11 14.51
N ARG A 44 0.49 -9.37 14.76
CA ARG A 44 1.37 -10.34 15.40
C ARG A 44 1.95 -11.22 14.31
N VAL A 45 3.25 -11.09 14.09
CA VAL A 45 4.07 -11.97 13.25
C VAL A 45 4.74 -13.04 14.08
#